data_AF-A0A0T2QG67-F1
#
_entry.id   AF-A0A0T2QG67-F1
#
_cell.length_a   1.000
_cell.length_b   1.000
_cell.length_c   1.000
_cell.angle_alpha   90.00
_cell.angle_beta   90.00
_cell.angle_gamma   90.00
#
_symmetry.space_group_name_H-M   'P 1'
#
loop_
_entity.id
_entity.type
_entity.pdbx_description
1 polymer ?
#
loop_
_entity_poly.entity_id
_entity_poly.type
_entity_poly.pdbx_seq_one_letter_code
_entity_poly.pdbx_strand_id
1 'polypeptide(L)' 'MGIVNIEDDLHEQLRKASKASYRSINAQAAFWIKIGMLCELNPQLTFHQVLLRELKEAGVDPADAGVVV' A
#
# COMPACT_ATOMS: atom_id res chain seq x y z
N MET A 1 -3.34 19.20 9.82
CA MET A 1 -3.60 17.97 9.05
C MET A 1 -3.69 18.37 7.58
N GLY A 2 -2.98 17.71 6.67
CA GLY A 2 -3.17 17.94 5.23
C GLY A 2 -4.44 17.22 4.79
N ILE A 3 -5.41 17.96 4.22
CA ILE A 3 -6.65 17.37 3.70
C ILE A 3 -6.43 17.09 2.22
N VAL A 4 -6.61 15.84 1.81
CA VAL A 4 -6.62 15.44 0.40
C VAL A 4 -8.08 15.24 0.00
N ASN A 5 -8.55 16.00 -0.99
CA ASN A 5 -9.88 15.83 -1.53
C ASN A 5 -9.89 14.63 -2.50
N ILE A 6 -10.87 13.73 -2.36
CA ILE A 6 -11.07 12.57 -3.22
C ILE A 6 -12.57 12.43 -3.53
N GLU A 7 -12.89 11.86 -4.70
CA GLU A 7 -14.28 11.64 -5.11
C GLU A 7 -15.01 10.69 -4.16
N ASP A 8 -16.31 10.90 -3.95
CA ASP A 8 -17.13 10.14 -2.99
C ASP A 8 -17.13 8.64 -3.30
N ASP A 9 -17.26 8.27 -4.58
CA ASP A 9 -17.23 6.88 -5.01
C ASP A 9 -15.88 6.22 -4.69
N LEU A 10 -14.77 6.93 -4.93
CA LEU A 10 -13.44 6.45 -4.60
C LEU A 10 -13.25 6.30 -3.08
N HIS A 11 -13.73 7.27 -2.29
CA HIS A 11 -13.71 7.20 -0.83
C HIS A 11 -14.49 5.98 -0.30
N GLU A 12 -15.64 5.65 -0.89
CA GLU A 12 -16.42 4.47 -0.53
C GLU A 12 -15.70 3.16 -0.90
N GLN A 13 -15.07 3.09 -2.07
CA GLN A 13 -14.23 1.94 -2.43
C GLN A 13 -13.05 1.78 -1.47
N LEU A 14 -12.39 2.89 -1.10
CA LEU A 14 -11.28 2.89 -0.16
C LEU A 14 -11.70 2.39 1.23
N ARG A 15 -12.88 2.80 1.69
CA ARG A 15 -13.51 2.32 2.94
C ARG A 15 -13.77 0.82 2.94
N LYS A 16 -14.22 0.25 1.81
CA LYS A 16 -14.42 -1.20 1.68
C LYS A 16 -13.07 -1.92 1.66
N ALA A 17 -12.12 -1.44 0.87
CA ALA A 17 -10.80 -2.04 0.74
C ALA A 17 -10.03 -2.05 2.08
N SER A 18 -10.14 -0.97 2.87
CA SER A 18 -9.45 -0.89 4.16
C SER A 18 -9.85 -2.01 5.12
N LYS A 19 -11.12 -2.44 5.09
CA LYS A 19 -11.62 -3.58 5.88
C LYS A 19 -10.95 -4.89 5.45
N ALA A 20 -10.87 -5.14 4.14
CA ALA A 20 -10.24 -6.35 3.59
C ALA A 20 -8.73 -6.41 3.86
N SER A 21 -8.06 -5.25 3.85
CA SER A 21 -6.62 -5.15 4.10
C SER A 21 -6.24 -4.99 5.58
N TYR A 22 -7.21 -5.04 6.50
CA TYR A 22 -7.00 -4.81 7.94
C TYR A 22 -6.28 -3.48 8.26
N ARG A 23 -6.69 -2.38 7.61
CA ARG A 23 -6.13 -1.02 7.81
C ARG A 23 -7.23 0.01 8.11
N SER A 24 -6.84 1.11 8.75
CA SER A 24 -7.69 2.30 8.77
C SER A 24 -7.81 2.91 7.37
N ILE A 25 -8.84 3.72 7.13
CA ILE A 25 -9.03 4.38 5.82
C ILE A 25 -7.82 5.27 5.48
N ASN A 26 -7.31 6.03 6.46
CA ASN A 26 -6.13 6.87 6.27
C ASN A 26 -4.87 6.04 5.95
N ALA A 27 -4.67 4.91 6.63
CA ALA A 27 -3.55 4.01 6.34
C ALA A 27 -3.68 3.38 4.94
N GLN A 28 -4.90 3.08 4.50
CA GLN A 28 -5.15 2.59 3.14
C GLN A 28 -4.88 3.67 2.07
N ALA A 29 -5.27 4.92 2.32
CA ALA A 29 -4.92 6.06 1.45
C ALA A 29 -3.40 6.26 1.38
N ALA A 30 -2.74 6.31 2.54
CA ALA A 30 -1.30 6.51 2.64
C ALA A 30 -0.52 5.40 1.93
N PHE A 31 -0.97 4.14 2.04
CA PHE A 31 -0.41 3.02 1.31
C PHE A 31 -0.44 3.26 -0.21
N TRP A 32 -1.60 3.61 -0.77
CA TRP A 32 -1.72 3.84 -2.22
C TRP A 32 -0.93 5.05 -2.70
N ILE A 33 -0.91 6.14 -1.93
CA ILE A 33 -0.11 7.33 -2.26
C ILE A 33 1.38 6.96 -2.28
N LYS A 34 1.88 6.29 -1.23
CA LYS A 34 3.30 5.89 -1.15
C LYS A 34 3.67 4.94 -2.28
N ILE A 35 2.89 3.87 -2.48
CA ILE A 35 3.22 2.86 -3.49
C ILE A 35 3.09 3.43 -4.92
N GLY A 36 2.09 4.29 -5.18
CA GLY A 36 1.98 5.00 -6.46
C GLY A 36 3.22 5.81 -6.78
N MET A 37 3.68 6.65 -5.85
CA MET A 37 4.91 7.42 -6.01
C MET A 37 6.14 6.53 -6.23
N LEU A 38 6.25 5.41 -5.51
CA LEU A 38 7.38 4.49 -5.67
C LEU A 38 7.38 3.80 -7.04
N CYS A 39 6.21 3.42 -7.55
CA CYS A 39 6.06 2.87 -8.90
C CYS A 39 6.45 3.91 -9.97
N GLU A 40 6.04 5.17 -9.81
CA GLU A 40 6.41 6.27 -10.73
C GLU A 40 7.93 6.53 -10.72
N LEU A 41 8.56 6.51 -9.55
CA LEU A 41 10.00 6.74 -9.40
C LEU A 41 10.87 5.54 -9.81
N ASN A 42 10.29 4.34 -9.92
CA ASN A 42 10.99 3.10 -10.26
C ASN A 42 10.24 2.35 -11.37
N PRO A 43 10.10 2.93 -12.58
CA PRO A 43 9.26 2.36 -13.66
C PRO A 43 9.69 0.97 -14.14
N GLN A 44 10.93 0.58 -13.88
CA GLN A 44 11.50 -0.73 -14.18
C GLN A 44 11.11 -1.82 -13.18
N LEU A 45 10.60 -1.44 -12.00
CA LEU A 45 10.17 -2.38 -10.98
C LEU A 45 8.67 -2.66 -11.11
N THR A 46 8.30 -3.92 -10.96
CA THR A 46 6.89 -4.28 -10.82
C THR A 46 6.36 -3.87 -9.45
N PHE A 47 5.04 -3.67 -9.33
CA PHE A 47 4.38 -3.43 -8.05
C PHE A 47 4.80 -4.43 -6.95
N HIS A 48 4.91 -5.72 -7.30
CA HIS A 48 5.34 -6.75 -6.37
C HIS A 48 6.79 -6.56 -5.90
N GLN A 49 7.69 -6.19 -6.81
CA GLN A 49 9.08 -5.91 -6.46
C GLN A 49 9.20 -4.69 -5.55
N VAL A 50 8.40 -3.64 -5.78
CA VAL A 50 8.32 -2.48 -4.88
C VAL A 50 7.87 -2.93 -3.49
N LEU A 51 6.78 -3.68 -3.38
CA LEU A 51 6.28 -4.15 -2.08
C LEU A 51 7.30 -5.02 -1.33
N LEU A 52 7.93 -5.98 -2.01
CA LEU A 52 8.95 -6.82 -1.39
C LEU A 52 10.14 -5.99 -0.89
N ARG A 53 10.56 -4.97 -1.64
CA ARG A 53 11.62 -4.06 -1.20
C ARG A 53 11.21 -3.32 0.08
N GLU A 54 10.01 -2.73 0.11
CA GLU A 54 9.51 -1.99 1.28
C GLU A 54 9.36 -2.88 2.52
N LEU A 55 8.89 -4.13 2.35
CA LEU A 55 8.79 -5.10 3.44
C LEU A 55 10.17 -5.48 3.97
N LYS A 56 11.14 -5.74 3.09
CA LYS A 56 12.52 -6.02 3.48
C LYS A 56 13.18 -4.85 4.22
N GLU A 57 12.96 -3.62 3.74
CA GLU A 57 13.44 -2.41 4.41
C GLU A 57 12.83 -2.23 5.81
N ALA A 58 11.59 -2.70 6.00
CA ALA A 58 10.93 -2.74 7.31
C ALA A 58 11.36 -3.94 8.18
N GLY A 59 12.28 -4.78 7.72
CA GLY A 59 12.74 -5.97 8.44
C GLY A 59 11.76 -7.14 8.42
N VAL A 60 10.79 -7.14 7.50
CA VAL A 60 9.84 -8.25 7.31
C VAL A 60 10.37 -9.16 6.22
N ASP A 61 10.84 -10.36 6.60
CA ASP A 61 11.17 -11.42 5.66
C ASP A 61 9.93 -12.30 5.41
N PRO A 62 9.55 -12.58 4.14
CA PRO A 62 8.51 -13.55 3.82
C PRO A 62 8.71 -14.93 4.48
N ALA A 63 9.96 -15.36 4.65
CA ALA A 63 10.29 -16.62 5.32
C ALA A 63 9.88 -16.62 6.80
N ASP A 64 10.00 -15.46 7.47
CA ASP A 64 9.66 -15.31 8.89
C ASP A 64 8.14 -15.21 9.12
N ALA A 65 7.40 -14.74 8.11
CA ALA A 65 5.96 -14.60 8.18
C ALA A 65 5.20 -15.94 8.13
N GLY A 66 5.88 -17.06 7.91
CA GLY A 66 5.24 -18.37 7.71
C GLY A 66 4.38 -18.44 6.45
N VAL A 67 4.49 -17.44 5.57
CA VAL A 67 3.79 -17.35 4.29
C VAL A 67 4.76 -17.86 3.22
N VAL A 68 4.95 -19.18 3.18
CA VAL A 68 5.66 -19.82 2.08
C VAL A 68 4.69 -19.86 0.90
N VAL A 69 5.04 -19.20 -0.21
CA VAL A 69 4.41 -19.42 -1.52
C VAL A 69 5.20 -20.48 -2.25
#